data_AF-A0AA39NEI9-F1
#
_entry.id   AF-A0AA39NEI9-F1
#
_cell.length_a   1.000
_cell.length_b   1.000
_cell.length_c   1.000
_cell.angle_alpha   90.00
_cell.angle_beta   90.00
_cell.angle_gamma   90.00
#
_symmetry.space_group_name_H-M   'P 1'
#
loop_
_entity.id
_entity.type
_entity.pdbx_description
1 polymer ?
#
loop_
_entity_poly.entity_id
_entity_poly.type
_entity_poly.pdbx_seq_one_letter_code
_entity_poly.pdbx_strand_id
1 'polypeptide(L)'
;MAFKSGNAQSTKVHDLMAQALGSALEAPSSGTTILQAPAPVSDQPVDIERGKYLVWELCKLNFRQELLSLDTHPTHPDSSAKEEDVINFRLKHQEQIMGLFSNGSLVPSTPTSTNHLVLPSWLERFKALKSFRDVMRAWDIPLSFASKGHLGPLGSEIALRTEAALAAHYAQTFFNVFGRPPILPHLRPSGGMP
;
A
#
# COMPACT_ATOMS: atom_id res chain seq x y z
N MET A 1 14.69 26.61 34.10
CA MET A 1 14.04 26.62 32.78
C MET A 1 15.11 26.87 31.71
N ALA A 2 15.27 25.95 30.76
CA ALA A 2 15.95 26.19 29.48
C ALA A 2 15.59 25.01 28.55
N PHE A 3 14.59 25.20 27.67
CA PHE A 3 14.31 24.26 26.59
C PHE A 3 15.36 24.47 25.49
N LYS A 4 16.20 23.46 25.26
CA LYS A 4 17.22 23.49 24.21
C LYS A 4 16.55 23.28 22.84
N SER A 5 16.80 24.25 21.98
CA SER A 5 16.41 24.37 20.57
C SER A 5 16.90 23.19 19.72
N GLY A 6 16.03 22.21 19.47
CA GLY A 6 16.24 21.13 18.46
C GLY A 6 15.40 21.30 17.18
N ASN A 7 14.46 22.24 17.15
CA ASN A 7 13.42 22.26 16.11
C ASN A 7 13.77 23.11 14.87
N ALA A 8 14.86 23.88 14.91
CA ALA A 8 15.22 24.81 13.83
C ALA A 8 15.92 24.15 12.64
N GLN A 9 16.42 22.91 12.79
CA GLN A 9 17.17 22.22 11.74
C GLN A 9 16.26 21.34 10.87
N SER A 10 15.21 20.76 11.45
CA SER A 10 14.21 19.95 10.74
C SER A 10 13.33 20.80 9.82
N THR A 11 12.90 21.98 10.29
CA THR A 11 12.14 22.96 9.50
C THR A 11 12.93 23.45 8.28
N LYS A 12 14.22 23.73 8.45
CA LYS A 12 15.10 24.14 7.34
C LYS A 12 15.24 23.06 6.26
N VAL A 13 15.24 21.78 6.65
CA VAL A 13 15.33 20.65 5.69
C VAL A 13 14.01 20.51 4.91
N HIS A 14 12.87 20.67 5.59
CA HIS A 14 11.56 20.65 4.94
C HIS A 14 11.41 21.81 3.95
N ASP A 15 11.83 23.02 4.34
CA ASP A 15 11.77 24.20 3.47
C ASP A 15 12.69 24.05 2.26
N LEU A 16 13.88 23.47 2.43
CA LEU A 16 14.79 23.13 1.34
C LEU A 16 14.20 22.10 0.37
N MET A 17 13.51 21.07 0.87
CA MET A 17 12.85 20.08 0.01
C MET A 17 11.66 20.68 -0.73
N ALA A 18 10.82 21.47 -0.05
CA ALA A 18 9.69 22.15 -0.66
C ALA A 18 10.14 23.16 -1.73
N GLN A 19 11.24 23.88 -1.47
CA GLN A 19 11.83 24.82 -2.42
C GLN A 19 12.51 24.09 -3.59
N ALA A 20 13.16 22.95 -3.35
CA ALA A 20 13.72 22.12 -4.41
C ALA A 20 12.64 21.51 -5.32
N LEU A 21 11.52 21.05 -4.74
CA LEU A 21 10.36 20.57 -5.51
C LEU A 21 9.66 21.69 -6.26
N GLY A 22 9.44 22.85 -5.61
CA GLY A 22 8.89 24.04 -6.26
C GLY A 22 9.76 24.48 -7.44
N SER A 23 11.08 24.51 -7.25
CA SER A 23 12.04 24.85 -8.31
C SER A 23 12.07 23.80 -9.42
N ALA A 24 11.88 22.51 -9.10
CA ALA A 24 11.81 21.45 -10.11
C ALA A 24 10.51 21.51 -10.94
N LEU A 25 9.42 22.00 -10.36
CA LEU A 25 8.13 22.18 -11.02
C LEU A 25 8.04 23.51 -11.80
N GLU A 26 8.72 24.56 -11.32
CA GLU A 26 8.76 25.90 -11.94
C GLU A 26 9.91 26.09 -12.94
N ALA A 27 10.86 25.15 -13.02
CA ALA A 27 11.94 25.21 -14.00
C ALA A 27 11.36 25.36 -15.42
N PRO A 28 11.67 26.45 -16.15
CA PRO A 28 11.19 26.64 -17.52
C PRO A 28 11.82 25.59 -18.42
N SER A 29 11.06 24.52 -18.67
CA SER A 29 11.12 23.58 -19.80
C SER A 29 12.46 23.41 -20.50
N SER A 30 13.56 23.29 -19.76
CA SER A 30 14.88 23.02 -20.30
C SER A 30 15.21 21.57 -19.99
N GLY A 31 14.51 20.68 -20.69
CA GLY A 31 14.81 19.25 -20.68
C GLY A 31 13.96 18.38 -19.73
N THR A 32 12.91 18.90 -19.10
CA THR A 32 11.82 18.01 -18.70
C THR A 32 11.13 17.58 -19.98
N THR A 33 11.65 16.51 -20.58
CA THR A 33 10.88 15.68 -21.48
C THR A 33 9.69 15.19 -20.66
N ILE A 34 8.65 16.02 -20.53
CA ILE A 34 7.27 15.54 -20.54
C ILE A 34 7.32 14.54 -21.67
N LEU A 35 7.13 13.25 -21.36
CA LEU A 35 7.07 12.19 -22.35
C LEU A 35 6.12 12.71 -23.41
N GLN A 36 6.70 13.23 -24.49
CA GLN A 36 5.95 13.79 -25.57
C GLN A 36 5.22 12.56 -26.06
N ALA A 37 3.90 12.54 -25.89
CA ALA A 37 3.09 11.43 -26.36
C ALA A 37 3.58 11.17 -27.78
N PRO A 38 4.15 9.97 -28.07
CA PRO A 38 4.75 9.73 -29.37
C PRO A 38 3.71 10.16 -30.40
N ALA A 39 4.13 11.03 -31.34
CA ALA A 39 3.25 11.54 -32.39
C ALA A 39 2.40 10.37 -32.86
N PRO A 40 1.05 10.48 -32.91
CA PRO A 40 0.19 9.33 -33.09
C PRO A 40 0.67 8.58 -34.32
N VAL A 41 1.37 7.47 -34.09
CA VAL A 41 1.71 6.51 -35.13
C VAL A 41 0.37 5.84 -35.38
N SER A 42 -0.42 6.51 -36.22
CA SER A 42 -1.65 5.98 -36.77
C SER A 42 -1.31 4.62 -37.36
N ASP A 43 -2.09 3.62 -36.94
CA ASP A 43 -2.19 2.26 -37.49
C ASP A 43 -1.49 1.13 -36.72
N GLN A 44 -0.83 1.40 -35.58
CA GLN A 44 -0.50 0.27 -34.68
C GLN A 44 -1.76 -0.23 -33.96
N PRO A 45 -2.11 -1.53 -34.07
CA PRO A 45 -3.23 -2.09 -33.34
C PRO A 45 -2.95 -1.94 -31.84
N VAL A 46 -3.97 -1.48 -31.09
CA VAL A 46 -3.89 -1.39 -29.63
C VAL A 46 -3.57 -2.78 -29.08
N ASP A 47 -2.41 -2.92 -28.46
CA ASP A 47 -2.03 -4.14 -27.77
C ASP A 47 -2.86 -4.25 -26.48
N ILE A 48 -3.99 -4.96 -26.59
CA ILE A 48 -4.96 -5.16 -25.50
C ILE A 48 -4.29 -5.88 -24.32
N GLU A 49 -3.36 -6.80 -24.57
CA GLU A 49 -2.69 -7.55 -23.49
C GLU A 49 -1.72 -6.65 -22.74
N ARG A 50 -0.96 -5.81 -23.44
CA ARG A 50 -0.16 -4.76 -22.82
C ARG A 50 -1.02 -3.77 -22.03
N GLY A 51 -2.18 -3.40 -22.56
CA GLY A 51 -3.14 -2.54 -21.86
C GLY A 51 -3.62 -3.16 -20.53
N LYS A 52 -4.05 -4.43 -20.55
CA LYS A 52 -4.45 -5.17 -19.35
C LYS A 52 -3.31 -5.26 -18.33
N TYR A 53 -2.09 -5.51 -18.80
CA TYR A 53 -0.90 -5.57 -17.95
C TYR A 53 -0.63 -4.23 -17.25
N LEU A 54 -0.69 -3.11 -17.98
CA LEU A 54 -0.50 -1.78 -17.40
C LEU A 54 -1.59 -1.42 -16.39
N VAL A 55 -2.85 -1.73 -16.68
CA VAL A 55 -3.96 -1.54 -15.74
C VAL A 55 -3.74 -2.37 -14.47
N TRP A 56 -3.31 -3.63 -14.62
CA TRP A 56 -3.00 -4.49 -13.47
C TRP A 56 -1.85 -3.91 -12.60
N GLU A 57 -0.76 -3.44 -13.21
CA GLU A 57 0.34 -2.79 -12.48
C GLU A 57 -0.12 -1.52 -11.76
N LEU A 58 -0.94 -0.70 -12.40
CA LEU A 58 -1.51 0.50 -11.78
C LEU A 58 -2.41 0.15 -10.59
N CYS A 59 -3.29 -0.84 -10.73
CA CYS A 59 -4.11 -1.30 -9.61
C CYS A 59 -3.24 -1.84 -8.46
N LYS A 60 -2.18 -2.58 -8.78
CA LYS A 60 -1.23 -3.11 -7.78
C LYS A 60 -0.57 -1.97 -7.02
N LEU A 61 -0.03 -0.97 -7.72
CA LEU A 61 0.64 0.18 -7.10
C LEU A 61 -0.34 1.01 -6.26
N ASN A 62 -1.52 1.30 -6.82
CA ASN A 62 -2.53 2.10 -6.15
C ASN A 62 -3.07 1.40 -4.90
N PHE A 63 -3.26 0.08 -4.91
CA PHE A 63 -3.64 -0.65 -3.69
C PHE A 63 -2.63 -0.43 -2.56
N ARG A 64 -1.32 -0.47 -2.86
CA ARG A 64 -0.26 -0.23 -1.85
C ARG A 64 -0.36 1.18 -1.29
N GLN A 65 -0.51 2.16 -2.19
CA GLN A 65 -0.61 3.56 -1.80
C GLN A 65 -1.86 3.81 -0.96
N GLU A 66 -3.00 3.26 -1.37
CA GLU A 66 -4.27 3.36 -0.66
C GLU A 66 -4.21 2.71 0.72
N LEU A 67 -3.58 1.54 0.83
CA LEU A 67 -3.38 0.90 2.12
C LEU A 67 -2.51 1.76 3.03
N LEU A 68 -1.38 2.30 2.54
CA LEU A 68 -0.50 3.18 3.31
C LEU A 68 -1.20 4.48 3.71
N SER A 69 -1.96 5.10 2.80
CA SER A 69 -2.72 6.30 3.11
C SER A 69 -3.80 6.03 4.15
N LEU A 70 -4.50 4.90 4.05
CA LEU A 70 -5.46 4.52 5.08
C LEU A 70 -4.77 4.30 6.42
N ASP A 71 -3.64 3.59 6.43
CA ASP A 71 -2.89 3.23 7.63
C ASP A 71 -2.41 4.43 8.45
N THR A 72 -2.15 5.58 7.82
CA THR A 72 -1.75 6.80 8.54
C THR A 72 -2.85 7.46 9.37
N HIS A 73 -4.12 7.15 9.13
CA HIS A 73 -5.24 7.84 9.77
C HIS A 73 -5.71 7.24 11.10
N PRO A 74 -5.89 5.92 11.24
CA PRO A 74 -6.44 5.29 12.44
C PRO A 74 -5.37 4.67 13.35
N THR A 75 -4.08 4.92 13.10
CA THR A 75 -2.99 4.27 13.84
C THR A 75 -2.37 5.26 14.82
N HIS A 76 -2.90 5.30 16.05
CA HIS A 76 -2.34 6.12 17.12
C HIS A 76 -1.64 5.26 18.18
N PRO A 77 -0.34 5.50 18.46
CA PRO A 77 0.26 4.94 19.65
C PRO A 77 -0.46 5.49 20.88
N ASP A 78 -0.61 4.65 21.91
CA ASP A 78 -1.20 5.07 23.18
C ASP A 78 -0.48 6.34 23.67
N SER A 79 -1.26 7.39 23.95
CA SER A 79 -0.76 8.69 24.41
C SER A 79 0.08 8.63 25.68
N SER A 80 0.00 7.53 26.43
CA SER A 80 0.79 7.26 27.64
C SER A 80 2.08 6.45 27.39
N ALA A 81 2.33 5.98 26.17
CA ALA A 81 3.47 5.14 25.82
C ALA A 81 4.80 5.90 25.88
N LYS A 82 5.88 5.21 26.26
CA LYS A 82 7.23 5.77 26.19
C LYS A 82 7.65 5.89 24.73
N GLU A 83 8.53 6.84 24.43
CA GLU A 83 9.00 7.08 23.06
C GLU A 83 9.61 5.83 22.39
N GLU A 84 10.35 5.03 23.16
CA GLU A 84 10.89 3.74 22.72
C GLU A 84 9.78 2.75 22.30
N ASP A 85 8.67 2.70 23.04
CA ASP A 85 7.54 1.82 22.73
C ASP A 85 6.83 2.27 21.45
N VAL A 86 6.75 3.58 21.21
CA VAL A 86 6.19 4.17 19.98
C VAL A 86 7.06 3.82 18.76
N ILE A 87 8.38 3.91 18.89
CA ILE A 87 9.31 3.56 17.81
C ILE A 87 9.20 2.06 17.49
N ASN A 88 9.24 1.20 18.51
CA ASN A 88 9.13 -0.24 18.33
C ASN A 88 7.77 -0.65 17.71
N PHE A 89 6.69 0.00 18.13
CA PHE A 89 5.37 -0.19 17.52
C PHE A 89 5.38 0.17 16.03
N ARG A 90 5.91 1.35 15.66
CA ARG A 90 5.97 1.80 14.26
C ARG A 90 6.82 0.87 13.40
N LEU A 91 7.97 0.43 13.89
CA LEU A 91 8.84 -0.51 13.19
C LEU A 91 8.13 -1.84 12.93
N LYS A 92 7.55 -2.43 13.98
CA LYS A 92 6.77 -3.68 13.86
C LYS A 92 5.59 -3.53 12.90
N HIS A 93 4.93 -2.39 12.93
CA HIS A 93 3.79 -2.14 12.06
C HIS A 93 4.20 -2.01 10.60
N GLN A 94 5.31 -1.32 10.33
CA GLN A 94 5.90 -1.26 9.00
C GLN A 94 6.31 -2.64 8.48
N GLU A 95 6.90 -3.50 9.33
CA GLU A 95 7.21 -4.89 8.98
C GLU A 95 5.95 -5.69 8.62
N GLN A 96 4.83 -5.47 9.32
CA GLN A 96 3.56 -6.11 8.99
C GLN A 96 3.06 -5.69 7.61
N ILE A 97 3.13 -4.39 7.28
CA ILE A 97 2.76 -3.87 5.95
C ILE A 97 3.69 -4.46 4.88
N MET A 98 5.00 -4.48 5.11
CA MET A 98 5.97 -5.06 4.19
C MET A 98 5.71 -6.56 3.96
N GLY A 99 5.26 -7.30 4.98
CA GLY A 99 4.91 -8.71 4.89
C GLY A 99 3.72 -9.03 3.96
N LEU A 100 2.99 -8.03 3.47
CA LEU A 100 1.94 -8.18 2.45
C LEU A 100 2.51 -8.34 1.03
N PHE A 101 3.75 -7.91 0.82
CA PHE A 101 4.38 -7.80 -0.48
C PHE A 101 5.53 -8.79 -0.62
N SER A 102 5.65 -9.39 -1.79
CA SER A 102 6.60 -10.48 -2.06
C SER A 102 8.07 -10.11 -1.88
N ASN A 103 8.40 -8.84 -2.07
CA ASN A 103 9.75 -8.30 -1.94
C ASN A 103 10.02 -7.66 -0.57
N GLY A 104 9.05 -7.72 0.35
CA GLY A 104 9.16 -6.99 1.62
C GLY A 104 9.41 -5.50 1.43
N SER A 105 8.99 -4.91 0.30
CA SER A 105 9.24 -3.50 -0.01
C SER A 105 7.97 -2.83 -0.45
N LEU A 106 7.77 -1.61 0.06
CA LEU A 106 6.65 -0.75 -0.33
C LEU A 106 6.75 -0.38 -1.81
N VAL A 107 7.97 -0.18 -2.31
CA VAL A 107 8.25 0.06 -3.72
C VAL A 107 8.36 -1.28 -4.46
N PRO A 108 7.57 -1.51 -5.53
CA PRO A 108 7.75 -2.68 -6.38
C PRO A 108 9.16 -2.65 -7.00
N SER A 109 9.99 -3.62 -6.65
CA SER A 109 11.37 -3.72 -7.19
C SER A 109 11.38 -4.36 -8.58
N THR A 110 10.35 -5.14 -8.90
CA THR A 110 10.20 -5.81 -10.18
C THR A 110 8.74 -5.81 -10.65
N PRO A 111 8.51 -5.75 -11.97
CA PRO A 111 7.18 -5.90 -12.58
C PRO A 111 6.50 -7.23 -12.20
N THR A 112 7.29 -8.26 -11.92
CA THR A 112 6.80 -9.61 -11.59
C THR A 112 6.35 -9.79 -10.15
N SER A 113 6.60 -8.81 -9.27
CA SER A 113 6.17 -8.88 -7.87
C SER A 113 4.65 -8.92 -7.79
N THR A 114 4.11 -10.06 -7.38
CA THR A 114 2.67 -10.30 -7.20
C THR A 114 2.27 -10.01 -5.75
N ASN A 115 1.07 -9.48 -5.55
CA ASN A 115 0.52 -9.32 -4.21
C ASN A 115 0.19 -10.69 -3.64
N HIS A 116 0.77 -11.03 -2.49
CA HIS A 116 0.58 -12.35 -1.88
C HIS A 116 -0.89 -12.64 -1.53
N LEU A 117 -1.70 -11.60 -1.33
CA LEU A 117 -3.14 -11.71 -1.05
C LEU A 117 -3.96 -12.36 -2.17
N VAL A 118 -3.46 -12.37 -3.41
CA VAL A 118 -4.18 -12.94 -4.57
C VAL A 118 -3.52 -14.17 -5.14
N LEU A 119 -2.41 -14.64 -4.58
CA LEU A 119 -1.71 -15.82 -5.10
C LEU A 119 -2.63 -17.04 -5.08
N PRO A 120 -2.61 -17.95 -6.09
CA PRO A 120 -3.43 -19.16 -6.06
C PRO A 120 -3.10 -20.11 -4.91
N SER A 121 -1.86 -20.07 -4.42
CA SER A 121 -1.39 -20.87 -3.28
C SER A 121 -1.96 -20.35 -1.96
N TRP A 122 -2.81 -21.16 -1.30
CA TRP A 122 -3.35 -20.80 0.01
C TRP A 122 -2.26 -20.57 1.05
N LEU A 123 -1.20 -21.38 1.06
CA LEU A 123 -0.13 -21.27 2.06
C LEU A 123 0.57 -19.90 2.01
N GLU A 124 0.73 -19.35 0.81
CA GLU A 124 1.30 -18.02 0.61
C GLU A 124 0.30 -16.92 0.94
N ARG A 125 -0.96 -17.03 0.49
CA ARG A 125 -2.04 -16.11 0.86
C ARG A 125 -2.19 -16.01 2.37
N PHE A 126 -2.18 -17.14 3.05
CA PHE A 126 -2.33 -17.25 4.49
C PHE A 126 -1.33 -16.38 5.27
N LYS A 127 -0.06 -16.37 4.86
CA LYS A 127 0.96 -15.53 5.50
C LYS A 127 0.64 -14.05 5.32
N ALA A 128 0.28 -13.65 4.11
CA ALA A 128 -0.12 -12.28 3.82
C ALA A 128 -1.42 -11.88 4.52
N LEU A 129 -2.42 -12.77 4.61
CA LEU A 129 -3.67 -12.52 5.31
C LEU A 129 -3.47 -12.33 6.82
N LYS A 130 -2.50 -13.03 7.42
CA LYS A 130 -2.11 -12.77 8.81
C LYS A 130 -1.55 -11.36 8.97
N SER A 131 -0.58 -10.99 8.15
CA SER A 131 -0.03 -9.63 8.15
C SER A 131 -1.12 -8.59 7.90
N PHE A 132 -2.04 -8.85 6.98
CA PHE A 132 -3.13 -7.93 6.62
C PHE A 132 -4.09 -7.72 7.79
N ARG A 133 -4.45 -8.81 8.46
CA ARG A 133 -5.24 -8.74 9.68
C ARG A 133 -4.52 -7.99 10.79
N ASP A 134 -3.22 -8.19 10.94
CA ASP A 134 -2.45 -7.55 12.00
C ASP A 134 -2.25 -6.05 11.74
N VAL A 135 -2.11 -5.63 10.48
CA VAL A 135 -2.18 -4.21 10.09
C VAL A 135 -3.54 -3.63 10.51
N MET A 136 -4.65 -4.27 10.14
CA MET A 136 -5.99 -3.78 10.47
C MET A 136 -6.31 -3.81 11.98
N ARG A 137 -5.61 -4.63 12.77
CA ARG A 137 -5.76 -4.64 14.25
C ARG A 137 -5.13 -3.44 14.93
N ALA A 138 -4.16 -2.81 14.27
CA ALA A 138 -3.51 -1.62 14.78
C ALA A 138 -4.35 -0.35 14.57
N TRP A 139 -5.38 -0.43 13.72
CA TRP A 139 -6.31 0.65 13.48
C TRP A 139 -7.27 0.81 14.67
N ASP A 140 -7.67 2.05 14.95
CA ASP A 140 -8.69 2.43 15.93
C ASP A 140 -10.12 1.93 15.57
N ILE A 141 -10.23 1.14 14.51
CA ILE A 141 -11.49 0.59 14.00
C ILE A 141 -11.50 -0.91 14.32
N PRO A 142 -12.43 -1.37 15.17
CA PRO A 142 -12.42 -2.75 15.63
C PRO A 142 -12.75 -3.71 14.49
N LEU A 143 -11.93 -4.76 14.38
CA LEU A 143 -12.23 -5.87 13.47
C LEU A 143 -13.58 -6.51 13.79
N SER A 144 -14.32 -6.83 12.73
CA SER A 144 -15.56 -7.60 12.82
C SER A 144 -15.31 -8.99 13.43
N PHE A 145 -16.34 -9.60 14.00
CA PHE A 145 -16.24 -10.97 14.53
C PHE A 145 -15.75 -11.97 13.48
N ALA A 146 -16.25 -11.86 12.24
CA ALA A 146 -15.85 -12.73 11.14
C ALA A 146 -14.37 -12.54 10.75
N SER A 147 -13.85 -11.32 10.79
CA SER A 147 -12.44 -11.01 10.49
C SER A 147 -11.46 -11.55 11.56
N LYS A 148 -11.96 -11.88 12.76
CA LYS A 148 -11.19 -12.48 13.87
C LYS A 148 -11.13 -14.01 13.79
N GLY A 149 -11.78 -14.62 12.80
CA GLY A 149 -11.82 -16.06 12.59
C GLY A 149 -10.44 -16.73 12.45
N HIS A 150 -10.43 -18.06 12.51
CA HIS A 150 -9.21 -18.84 12.42
C HIS A 150 -8.65 -18.81 10.99
N LEU A 151 -7.46 -18.23 10.83
CA LEU A 151 -6.62 -18.41 9.65
C LEU A 151 -5.70 -19.60 9.94
N GLY A 152 -5.92 -20.73 9.27
CA GLY A 152 -5.09 -21.92 9.36
C GLY A 152 -4.31 -22.18 8.07
N PRO A 153 -3.21 -22.95 8.10
CA PRO A 153 -2.39 -23.22 6.92
C PRO A 153 -3.06 -24.11 5.86
N LEU A 154 -4.20 -24.74 6.17
CA LEU A 154 -4.87 -25.73 5.31
C LEU A 154 -6.14 -25.21 4.59
N GLY A 155 -6.39 -23.89 4.57
CA GLY A 155 -7.41 -23.30 3.69
C GLY A 155 -8.83 -23.80 3.95
N SER A 156 -9.20 -23.92 5.23
CA SER A 156 -10.55 -24.35 5.61
C SER A 156 -11.61 -23.34 5.17
N GLU A 157 -12.88 -23.78 5.13
CA GLU A 157 -14.01 -22.90 4.83
C GLU A 157 -14.07 -21.68 5.78
N ILE A 158 -13.74 -21.88 7.05
CA ILE A 158 -13.63 -20.79 8.05
C ILE A 158 -12.56 -19.78 7.64
N ALA A 159 -11.43 -20.25 7.12
CA ALA A 159 -10.34 -19.38 6.70
C ALA A 159 -10.71 -18.56 5.46
N LEU A 160 -11.44 -19.14 4.50
CA LEU A 160 -11.97 -18.42 3.33
C LEU A 160 -13.01 -17.37 3.72
N ARG A 161 -13.92 -17.70 4.66
CA ARG A 161 -14.87 -16.72 5.23
C ARG A 161 -14.14 -15.59 5.96
N THR A 162 -13.05 -15.91 6.66
CA THR A 162 -12.21 -14.92 7.35
C THR A 162 -11.51 -14.01 6.33
N GLU A 163 -10.96 -14.55 5.25
CA GLU A 163 -10.37 -13.78 4.14
C GLU A 163 -11.38 -12.79 3.54
N ALA A 164 -12.59 -13.26 3.20
CA ALA A 164 -13.65 -12.40 2.69
C ALA A 164 -14.04 -11.30 3.69
N ALA A 165 -14.13 -11.62 4.99
CA ALA A 165 -14.44 -10.65 6.03
C ALA A 165 -13.31 -9.63 6.25
N LEU A 166 -12.04 -10.01 6.04
CA LEU A 166 -10.90 -9.09 6.08
C LEU A 166 -10.95 -8.11 4.90
N ALA A 167 -11.22 -8.61 3.69
CA ALA A 167 -11.37 -7.76 2.52
C ALA A 167 -12.56 -6.79 2.65
N ALA A 168 -13.70 -7.27 3.16
CA ALA A 168 -14.88 -6.42 3.40
C ALA A 168 -14.61 -5.36 4.47
N HIS A 169 -13.91 -5.71 5.55
CA HIS A 169 -13.52 -4.76 6.59
C HIS A 169 -12.61 -3.66 6.04
N TYR A 170 -11.58 -4.03 5.27
CA TYR A 170 -10.72 -3.06 4.58
C TYR A 170 -11.54 -2.14 3.66
N ALA A 171 -12.40 -2.73 2.82
CA ALA A 171 -13.19 -1.97 1.86
C ALA A 171 -14.12 -0.96 2.53
N GLN A 172 -14.82 -1.39 3.58
CA GLN A 172 -15.71 -0.51 4.33
C GLN A 172 -14.94 0.58 5.07
N THR A 173 -13.83 0.23 5.71
CA THR A 173 -13.00 1.20 6.43
C THR A 173 -12.42 2.26 5.49
N PHE A 174 -11.90 1.84 4.34
CA PHE A 174 -11.42 2.76 3.32
C PHE A 174 -12.54 3.69 2.80
N PHE A 175 -13.71 3.12 2.49
CA PHE A 175 -14.86 3.91 2.04
C PHE A 175 -15.30 4.94 3.09
N ASN A 176 -15.30 4.57 4.36
CA ASN A 176 -15.67 5.48 5.45
C ASN A 176 -14.68 6.66 5.59
N VAL A 177 -13.39 6.44 5.32
CA VAL A 177 -12.36 7.48 5.42
C VAL A 177 -12.29 8.36 4.17
N PHE A 178 -12.35 7.77 2.98
CA PHE A 178 -12.09 8.47 1.71
C PHE A 178 -13.33 8.71 0.84
N GLY A 179 -14.50 8.17 1.19
CA GLY A 179 -15.76 8.37 0.47
C GLY A 179 -15.85 7.68 -0.89
N ARG A 180 -14.94 6.73 -1.19
CA ARG A 180 -14.92 5.96 -2.45
C ARG A 180 -14.51 4.51 -2.21
N PRO A 181 -14.87 3.57 -3.09
CA PRO A 181 -14.36 2.20 -2.98
C PRO A 181 -12.83 2.17 -3.14
N PRO A 182 -12.11 1.31 -2.40
CA PRO A 182 -10.70 1.08 -2.66
C PRO A 182 -10.48 0.20 -3.88
N ILE A 183 -9.26 0.22 -4.36
CA ILE A 183 -8.73 -0.76 -5.29
C ILE A 183 -8.37 -2.01 -4.52
N LEU A 184 -8.86 -3.16 -4.98
CA LEU A 184 -8.50 -4.44 -4.41
C LEU A 184 -7.34 -5.07 -5.20
N PRO A 185 -6.51 -5.90 -4.57
CA PRO A 185 -5.54 -6.69 -5.30
C PRO A 185 -6.21 -7.54 -6.38
N HIS A 186 -5.63 -7.54 -7.59
CA HIS A 186 -6.12 -8.35 -8.71
C HIS A 186 -5.07 -9.40 -9.12
N LEU A 187 -5.56 -10.56 -9.57
CA LEU A 187 -4.74 -11.54 -10.25
C LEU A 187 -4.15 -10.95 -11.52
N ARG A 188 -2.90 -11.34 -11.82
CA ARG A 188 -2.27 -10.98 -13.09
C ARG A 188 -3.12 -11.56 -14.24
N PRO A 189 -3.41 -10.78 -15.29
CA PRO A 189 -4.08 -11.29 -16.48
C PRO A 189 -3.34 -12.51 -17.06
N SER A 190 -4.07 -13.60 -17.34
CA SER A 190 -3.53 -14.79 -17.99
C SER A 190 -3.42 -14.56 -19.51
N GLY A 191 -2.43 -13.78 -19.90
CA GLY A 191 -2.12 -13.42 -21.29
C GLY A 191 -1.05 -12.34 -21.31
N GLY A 192 0.12 -12.61 -21.89
CA GLY A 192 1.16 -11.60 -22.13
C GLY A 192 2.42 -11.71 -21.27
N MET A 193 3.56 -11.72 -21.99
CA MET A 193 4.95 -12.07 -21.65
C MET A 193 5.58 -11.54 -20.33
N PRO A 194 6.68 -12.16 -19.86
CA PRO A 194 7.56 -11.63 -18.81
C PRO A 194 8.23 -10.30 -19.18
#